data_AF-A0A1C0B553-F1
#
_entry.id   AF-A0A1C0B553-F1
#
_cell.length_a   1.000
_cell.length_b   1.000
_cell.length_c   1.000
_cell.angle_alpha   90.00
_cell.angle_beta   90.00
_cell.angle_gamma   90.00
#
_symmetry.space_group_name_H-M   'P 1'
#
loop_
_entity.id
_entity.type
_entity.pdbx_description
1 polymer ?
#
loop_
_entity_poly.entity_id
_entity_poly.type
_entity_poly.pdbx_seq_one_letter_code
_entity_poly.pdbx_strand_id
1 'polypeptide(L)'
;MNNFSNFYDKLLNFYNVTSLQSLSNETGIPVSTISSIKQRESITALKKKCRELGIYNEIFGDLNSTIINQGNNSRAAGRDYIKNSNDKKQEDMFDDITIGLIKKAIEKFGSEEEFQFQFMNFLRDK
;
A
#
# COMPACT_ATOMS: atom_id res chain seq x y z
N MET A 1 -14.18 -4.76 -9.89
CA MET A 1 -14.04 -3.48 -10.60
C MET A 1 -13.59 -2.43 -9.59
N ASN A 2 -12.40 -1.85 -9.78
CA ASN A 2 -11.82 -0.82 -8.91
C ASN A 2 -12.36 0.55 -9.30
N ASN A 3 -13.61 0.84 -8.93
CA ASN A 3 -14.26 2.09 -9.32
C ASN A 3 -13.78 3.23 -8.40
N PHE A 4 -13.40 4.37 -8.98
CA PHE A 4 -13.03 5.59 -8.25
C PHE A 4 -14.08 5.95 -7.20
N SER A 5 -15.37 5.85 -7.57
CA SER A 5 -16.48 6.15 -6.67
C SER A 5 -16.44 5.32 -5.38
N ASN A 6 -16.13 4.02 -5.45
CA ASN A 6 -16.06 3.16 -4.26
C ASN A 6 -14.98 3.63 -3.28
N PHE A 7 -13.79 4.02 -3.77
CA PHE A 7 -12.72 4.53 -2.91
C PHE A 7 -13.02 5.93 -2.38
N TYR A 8 -13.68 6.75 -3.21
CA TYR A 8 -14.10 8.07 -2.81
C TYR A 8 -15.17 8.02 -1.71
N ASP A 9 -16.13 7.10 -1.81
CA ASP A 9 -17.16 6.89 -0.80
C ASP A 9 -16.56 6.33 0.51
N LYS A 10 -15.61 5.39 0.41
CA LYS A 10 -14.83 4.94 1.57
C LYS A 10 -14.10 6.10 2.25
N LEU A 11 -13.50 7.00 1.48
CA LEU A 11 -12.82 8.18 2.02
C LEU A 11 -13.80 9.11 2.76
N LEU A 12 -14.96 9.37 2.17
CA LEU A 12 -16.01 10.17 2.79
C LEU A 12 -16.51 9.55 4.10
N ASN A 13 -16.74 8.23 4.09
CA ASN A 13 -17.18 7.47 5.27
C ASN A 13 -16.12 7.46 6.38
N PHE A 14 -14.84 7.32 6.02
CA PHE A 14 -13.73 7.34 6.98
C PHE A 14 -13.70 8.63 7.82
N TYR A 15 -13.97 9.77 7.18
CA TYR A 15 -14.07 11.07 7.86
C TYR A 15 -15.49 11.41 8.34
N ASN A 16 -16.48 10.54 8.10
CA ASN A 16 -17.90 10.80 8.40
C ASN A 16 -18.42 12.12 7.79
N VAL A 17 -18.08 12.38 6.53
CA VAL A 17 -18.45 13.62 5.81
C VAL A 17 -19.20 13.31 4.52
N THR A 18 -20.06 14.23 4.08
CA THR A 18 -20.87 14.07 2.85
C THR A 18 -20.56 15.11 1.78
N SER A 19 -19.71 16.10 2.08
CA SER A 19 -19.41 17.22 1.19
C SER A 19 -17.91 17.42 0.96
N LEU A 20 -17.56 17.94 -0.22
CA LEU A 20 -16.19 18.35 -0.56
C LEU A 20 -15.64 19.39 0.41
N GLN A 21 -16.48 20.30 0.90
CA GLN A 21 -16.09 21.34 1.84
C GLN A 21 -15.71 20.73 3.20
N SER A 22 -16.54 19.83 3.71
CA SER A 22 -16.28 19.12 4.97
C SER A 22 -15.01 18.27 4.86
N LEU A 23 -14.85 17.52 3.76
CA LEU A 23 -13.64 16.74 3.53
C LEU A 23 -12.38 17.62 3.44
N SER A 24 -12.48 18.81 2.84
CA SER A 24 -11.38 19.78 2.79
C SER A 24 -11.00 20.29 4.19
N ASN A 25 -11.99 20.54 5.05
CA ASN A 25 -11.74 20.98 6.42
C ASN A 25 -11.04 19.88 7.25
N GLU A 26 -11.50 18.63 7.14
CA GLU A 26 -10.93 17.49 7.89
C GLU A 26 -9.51 17.13 7.42
N THR A 27 -9.26 17.19 6.11
CA THR A 27 -7.98 16.75 5.52
C THR A 27 -6.96 17.87 5.33
N GLY A 28 -7.38 19.13 5.42
CA GLY A 28 -6.57 20.30 5.03
C GLY A 28 -6.28 20.39 3.53
N ILE A 29 -6.83 19.49 2.70
CA ILE A 29 -6.65 19.52 1.24
C ILE A 29 -7.59 20.58 0.64
N PRO A 30 -7.12 21.49 -0.22
CA PRO A 30 -8.00 22.48 -0.83
C PRO A 30 -9.16 21.85 -1.63
N VAL A 31 -10.37 22.40 -1.50
CA VAL A 31 -11.57 21.96 -2.25
C VAL A 31 -11.31 21.87 -3.76
N SER A 32 -10.55 22.81 -4.33
CA SER A 32 -10.17 22.81 -5.75
C SER A 32 -9.36 21.57 -6.15
N THR A 33 -8.50 21.09 -5.26
CA THR A 33 -7.70 19.89 -5.46
C THR A 33 -8.59 18.64 -5.40
N ILE A 34 -9.44 18.52 -4.38
CA ILE A 34 -10.35 17.38 -4.24
C ILE A 34 -11.34 17.33 -5.42
N SER A 35 -11.87 18.48 -5.82
CA SER A 35 -12.75 18.62 -6.99
C SER A 35 -12.05 18.15 -8.28
N SER A 36 -10.81 18.56 -8.50
CA SER A 36 -10.03 18.14 -9.67
C SER A 36 -9.77 16.63 -9.70
N ILE A 37 -9.48 16.02 -8.54
CA ILE A 37 -9.30 14.57 -8.42
C ILE A 37 -10.60 13.83 -8.74
N LYS A 38 -11.73 14.32 -8.22
CA LYS A 38 -13.06 13.75 -8.45
C LYS A 38 -13.50 13.86 -9.90
N GLN A 39 -13.35 15.03 -10.51
CA GLN A 39 -13.75 15.28 -11.90
C GLN A 39 -13.00 14.38 -12.90
N ARG A 40 -11.72 14.10 -12.62
CA ARG A 40 -10.87 13.26 -13.46
C ARG A 40 -10.90 11.78 -13.06
N GLU A 41 -11.68 11.43 -12.04
CA GLU A 41 -11.72 10.11 -11.42
C GLU A 41 -10.31 9.53 -11.16
N SER A 42 -9.39 10.39 -10.73
CA SER A 42 -7.97 10.05 -10.69
C SER A 42 -7.62 9.21 -9.47
N ILE A 43 -7.71 7.88 -9.62
CA ILE A 43 -7.37 6.90 -8.58
C ILE A 43 -5.94 7.13 -8.08
N THR A 44 -4.98 7.38 -8.98
CA THR A 44 -3.58 7.62 -8.61
C THR A 44 -3.41 8.84 -7.74
N ALA A 45 -4.10 9.95 -8.06
CA ALA A 45 -4.06 11.16 -7.24
C ALA A 45 -4.73 10.96 -5.88
N LEU A 46 -5.87 10.23 -5.85
CA LEU A 46 -6.55 9.87 -4.61
C LEU A 46 -5.67 9.00 -3.69
N LYS A 47 -5.01 7.99 -4.24
CA LYS A 47 -4.05 7.14 -3.53
C LYS A 47 -2.91 7.96 -2.92
N LYS A 48 -2.35 8.90 -3.69
CA LYS A 48 -1.28 9.78 -3.21
C LYS A 48 -1.76 10.61 -2.00
N LYS A 49 -2.95 11.20 -2.09
CA LYS A 49 -3.54 11.94 -0.96
C LYS A 49 -3.80 11.07 0.26
N CYS A 50 -4.31 9.86 0.08
CA CYS A 50 -4.52 8.93 1.20
C CYS A 50 -3.20 8.48 1.86
N ARG A 51 -2.08 8.40 1.10
CA ARG A 51 -0.74 8.14 1.66
C ARG A 51 -0.21 9.33 2.45
N GLU A 52 -0.35 10.54 1.93
CA GLU A 52 0.03 11.78 2.63
C GLU A 52 -0.71 11.92 3.97
N LEU A 53 -1.95 11.43 4.04
CA LEU A 53 -2.79 11.44 5.24
C LEU A 53 -2.60 10.21 6.16
N GLY A 54 -1.81 9.21 5.75
CA GLY A 54 -1.60 7.98 6.54
C GLY A 54 -2.77 6.97 6.55
N ILE A 55 -3.79 7.18 5.71
CA ILE A 55 -5.04 6.37 5.70
C ILE A 55 -5.14 5.42 4.50
N TYR A 56 -4.03 5.23 3.77
CA TYR A 56 -4.04 4.43 2.53
C TYR A 56 -4.63 3.03 2.73
N ASN A 57 -4.25 2.33 3.81
CA ASN A 57 -4.73 0.97 4.06
C ASN A 57 -6.21 0.92 4.47
N GLU A 58 -6.74 1.96 5.11
CA GLU A 58 -8.16 2.02 5.47
C GLU A 58 -9.04 2.19 4.22
N ILE A 59 -8.57 2.97 3.25
CA ILE A 59 -9.34 3.24 2.03
C ILE A 59 -9.11 2.15 0.96
N PHE A 60 -7.87 1.67 0.82
CA PHE A 60 -7.45 0.77 -0.27
C PHE A 60 -7.01 -0.63 0.18
N GLY A 61 -6.92 -0.91 1.48
CA GLY A 61 -6.34 -2.16 2.02
C GLY A 61 -7.11 -3.42 1.66
N ASP A 62 -8.42 -3.35 1.51
CA ASP A 62 -9.26 -4.50 1.08
C ASP A 62 -8.95 -4.98 -0.35
N LEU A 63 -8.24 -4.19 -1.16
CA LEU A 63 -7.76 -4.66 -2.47
C LEU A 63 -6.58 -5.64 -2.36
N ASN A 64 -5.90 -5.66 -1.21
CA ASN A 64 -4.81 -6.56 -0.89
C ASN A 64 -5.27 -7.80 -0.10
N SER A 65 -6.58 -8.09 -0.06
CA SER A 65 -7.09 -9.45 0.17
C SER A 65 -6.74 -10.34 -1.02
N THR A 66 -5.44 -10.44 -1.33
CA THR A 66 -4.94 -11.52 -2.16
C THR A 66 -5.16 -12.77 -1.35
N ILE A 67 -6.28 -13.44 -1.64
CA ILE A 67 -6.39 -14.88 -1.51
C ILE A 67 -5.12 -15.42 -2.18
N ILE A 68 -4.14 -15.83 -1.35
CA ILE A 68 -2.95 -16.51 -1.82
C ILE A 68 -3.42 -17.91 -2.23
N ASN A 69 -4.13 -18.00 -3.35
CA ASN A 69 -4.28 -19.25 -4.08
C ASN A 69 -2.93 -19.53 -4.71
N GLN A 70 -2.04 -20.09 -3.90
CA GLN A 70 -0.85 -20.77 -4.37
C GLN A 70 -1.32 -22.07 -5.03
N GLY A 71 -1.97 -21.92 -6.20
CA GLY A 71 -2.12 -22.99 -7.16
C GLY A 71 -0.72 -23.39 -7.59
N ASN A 72 -0.37 -24.63 -7.28
CA ASN A 72 0.93 -25.25 -7.49
C ASN A 72 1.61 -24.84 -8.80
N ASN A 73 2.92 -24.61 -8.71
CA ASN A 73 3.90 -24.56 -9.80
C ASN A 73 3.83 -23.32 -10.71
N SER A 74 4.55 -22.26 -10.34
CA SER A 74 5.20 -21.37 -11.33
C SER A 74 6.40 -20.68 -10.69
N ARG A 75 7.56 -21.06 -11.20
CA ARG A 75 8.91 -20.60 -10.82
C ARG A 75 8.99 -19.09 -11.08
N ALA A 76 9.22 -18.27 -10.05
CA ALA A 76 9.59 -16.87 -10.25
C ALA A 76 11.09 -16.79 -10.61
N ALA A 77 11.42 -17.25 -11.81
CA ALA A 77 12.64 -16.87 -12.49
C ALA A 77 12.37 -15.57 -13.26
N GLY A 78 13.17 -14.53 -13.00
CA GLY A 78 13.28 -13.34 -13.84
C GLY A 78 12.02 -12.46 -13.92
N ARG A 79 11.93 -11.46 -13.05
CA ARG A 79 11.36 -10.19 -13.48
C ARG A 79 12.39 -9.10 -13.27
N ASP A 80 12.84 -8.52 -14.38
CA ASP A 80 13.77 -7.41 -14.45
C ASP A 80 13.24 -6.25 -13.61
N TYR A 81 13.94 -5.94 -12.54
CA TYR A 81 13.69 -4.76 -11.72
C TYR A 81 14.17 -3.53 -12.48
N ILE A 82 13.32 -2.96 -13.33
CA ILE A 82 13.56 -1.62 -13.88
C ILE A 82 13.28 -0.62 -12.74
N LYS A 83 14.31 -0.32 -11.95
CA LYS A 83 14.33 0.76 -10.96
C LYS A 83 14.43 2.08 -11.73
N ASN A 84 13.31 2.79 -11.85
CA ASN A 84 13.31 4.16 -12.35
C ASN A 84 13.76 5.08 -11.20
N SER A 85 15.05 5.39 -11.16
CA SER A 85 15.66 6.27 -10.17
C SER A 85 15.25 7.72 -10.42
N ASN A 86 14.35 8.25 -9.61
CA ASN A 86 14.26 9.68 -9.36
C ASN A 86 14.38 9.90 -7.85
N ASP A 87 15.59 10.27 -7.44
CA ASP A 87 15.99 10.54 -6.08
C ASP A 87 15.10 11.58 -5.39
N LYS A 88 14.33 11.10 -4.41
CA LYS A 88 14.16 11.77 -3.12
C LYS A 88 14.42 10.70 -2.08
N LYS A 89 15.06 11.06 -0.96
CA LYS A 89 15.18 10.21 0.24
C LYS A 89 13.78 9.90 0.77
N GLN A 90 13.11 9.00 0.09
CA GLN A 90 11.96 8.25 0.53
C GLN A 90 12.61 7.13 1.35
N GLU A 91 12.23 6.96 2.61
CA GLU A 91 12.49 5.68 3.27
C GLU A 91 12.02 4.63 2.28
N ASP A 92 12.95 3.75 1.84
CA ASP A 92 12.68 2.74 0.83
C ASP A 92 11.64 1.80 1.42
N MET A 93 10.37 2.17 1.28
CA MET A 93 9.25 1.41 1.74
C MET A 93 9.24 0.17 0.86
N PHE A 94 9.56 -0.98 1.47
CA PHE A 94 9.53 -2.26 0.81
C PHE A 94 8.19 -2.44 0.08
N ASP A 95 8.23 -2.98 -1.14
CA ASP A 95 7.00 -3.27 -1.86
C ASP A 95 6.17 -4.33 -1.11
N ASP A 96 4.87 -4.35 -1.39
CA ASP A 96 3.92 -5.25 -0.71
C ASP A 96 4.32 -6.73 -0.85
N ILE A 97 5.01 -7.09 -1.95
CA ILE A 97 5.52 -8.44 -2.20
C ILE A 97 6.64 -8.79 -1.22
N THR A 98 7.61 -7.89 -1.06
CA THR A 98 8.74 -8.05 -0.14
C THR A 98 8.24 -8.13 1.30
N ILE A 99 7.33 -7.24 1.69
CA ILE A 99 6.72 -7.27 3.03
C ILE A 99 5.98 -8.60 3.25
N GLY A 100 5.20 -9.06 2.26
CA GLY A 100 4.47 -10.32 2.34
C GLY A 100 5.36 -11.54 2.48
N LEU A 101 6.51 -11.56 1.79
CA LEU A 101 7.49 -12.64 1.91
C LEU A 101 8.16 -12.65 3.28
N ILE A 102 8.50 -11.48 3.82
CA ILE A 102 9.11 -11.37 5.17
C ILE A 102 8.13 -11.86 6.24
N LYS A 103 6.86 -11.45 6.18
CA LYS A 103 5.83 -11.90 7.13
C LYS A 103 5.68 -13.42 7.14
N LYS A 104 5.63 -14.06 5.96
CA LYS A 104 5.59 -15.52 5.85
C LYS A 104 6.83 -16.19 6.41
N ALA A 105 7.99 -15.59 6.25
CA ALA A 105 9.22 -16.11 6.85
C ALA A 105 9.10 -16.06 8.38
N ILE A 106 8.71 -14.91 8.95
CA ILE A 106 8.50 -14.75 10.39
C ILE A 106 7.50 -15.78 10.93
N GLU A 107 6.34 -15.95 10.27
CA GLU A 107 5.35 -16.97 10.65
C GLU A 107 5.94 -18.39 10.66
N LYS A 108 6.79 -18.71 9.67
CA LYS A 108 7.45 -20.02 9.60
C LYS A 108 8.43 -20.27 10.75
N PHE A 109 9.06 -19.22 11.26
CA PHE A 109 9.97 -19.30 12.40
C PHE A 109 9.27 -19.01 13.74
N GLY A 110 7.94 -18.87 13.78
CA GLY A 110 7.17 -18.70 15.02
C GLY A 110 7.28 -17.32 15.68
N SER A 111 8.39 -16.60 15.52
CA SER A 111 8.56 -15.22 15.96
C SER A 111 9.53 -14.44 15.09
N GLU A 112 9.45 -13.11 15.17
CA GLU A 112 10.39 -12.22 14.48
C GLU A 112 11.82 -12.41 14.99
N GLU A 113 11.97 -12.58 16.30
CA GLU A 113 13.26 -12.79 16.96
C GLU A 113 13.93 -14.08 16.49
N GLU A 114 13.18 -15.18 16.40
CA GLU A 114 13.68 -16.46 15.88
C GLU A 114 14.07 -16.36 14.40
N PHE A 115 13.25 -15.69 13.58
CA PHE A 115 13.58 -15.44 12.17
C PHE A 115 14.88 -14.65 12.03
N GLN A 116 15.02 -13.54 12.76
CA GLN A 116 16.21 -12.69 12.70
C GLN A 116 17.45 -13.45 13.15
N PHE A 117 17.37 -14.23 14.23
CA PHE A 117 18.49 -15.03 14.71
C PHE A 117 18.95 -16.06 13.67
N GLN A 118 18.01 -16.82 13.12
CA GLN A 118 18.33 -17.84 12.10
C GLN A 118 18.86 -17.22 10.81
N PHE A 119 18.29 -16.08 10.39
CA PHE A 119 18.73 -15.36 9.21
C PHE A 119 20.16 -14.83 9.36
N MET A 120 20.49 -14.24 10.51
CA MET A 120 21.84 -13.73 10.78
C MET A 120 22.87 -14.86 10.86
N ASN A 121 22.51 -16.02 11.42
CA ASN A 121 23.38 -17.20 11.39
C ASN A 121 23.63 -17.67 9.95
N PHE A 122 22.59 -17.78 9.13
CA PHE A 122 22.72 -18.14 7.72
C PHE A 122 23.64 -17.19 6.94
N LEU A 123 23.58 -15.89 7.21
CA LEU A 123 24.46 -14.90 6.57
C LEU A 123 25.91 -14.99 7.03
N ARG A 124 26.14 -15.47 8.26
CA ARG A 124 27.49 -15.65 8.81
C ARG A 124 28.19 -16.88 8.23
N ASP A 125 27.43 -17.90 7.86
CA ASP A 125 27.95 -19.16 7.31
C ASP A 125 28.21 -19.11 5.78
N LYS A 126 28.15 -17.92 5.18
CA LYS A 126 28.48 -17.65 3.77
C LYS A 126 29.75 -16.82 3.64
#